data_AF-K2EU49-F1
#
_entry.id   AF-K2EU49-F1
#
_cell.length_a   1.000
_cell.length_b   1.000
_cell.length_c   1.000
_cell.angle_alpha   90.00
_cell.angle_beta   90.00
_cell.angle_gamma   90.00
#
_symmetry.space_group_name_H-M   'P 1'
#
loop_
_entity.id
_entity.type
_entity.pdbx_description
1 polymer ?
#
loop_
_entity_poly.entity_id
_entity_poly.type
_entity_poly.pdbx_seq_one_letter_code
_entity_poly.pdbx_strand_id
1 'polypeptide(L)'
;MGNDQTISRVISIIARHDVVLGVIPLGAPSQIARILGIPQGVKACDTLSARIIEKIDLGKINGHYFFSAVEIPAAEVKLECDGCYQVELKESSDICISNIGNFLGFSGRGIISNPRDGFLEASVCPTHKRNFFLSSFYKKEFKKDSFFPIKKVKIVSEKEEVQLIADGQEKIKTPATVEIVPKKLKVVVGRQRTF
;
A
#
# COMPACT_ATOMS: atom_id res chain seq x y z
N MET A 1 -10.09 18.35 0.93
CA MET A 1 -8.92 18.88 1.67
C MET A 1 -8.69 17.98 2.87
N GLY A 2 -7.45 17.72 3.29
CA GLY A 2 -7.20 16.86 4.46
C GLY A 2 -5.81 16.23 4.46
N ASN A 3 -5.59 15.31 5.40
CA ASN A 3 -4.39 14.47 5.51
C ASN A 3 -4.57 13.13 4.76
N ASP A 4 -3.54 12.26 4.78
CA ASP A 4 -3.57 10.96 4.09
C ASP A 4 -4.78 10.11 4.47
N GLN A 5 -5.11 10.08 5.76
CA GLN A 5 -6.28 9.37 6.28
C GLN A 5 -7.59 9.84 5.66
N THR A 6 -7.78 11.15 5.58
CA THR A 6 -8.97 11.75 4.96
C THR A 6 -9.01 11.42 3.47
N ILE A 7 -7.87 11.50 2.80
CA ILE A 7 -7.75 11.24 1.36
C ILE A 7 -8.08 9.77 1.05
N SER A 8 -7.51 8.81 1.78
CA SER A 8 -7.79 7.37 1.61
C SER A 8 -9.27 7.03 1.79
N ARG A 9 -9.93 7.60 2.82
CA ARG A 9 -11.38 7.40 3.03
C ARG A 9 -12.22 7.98 1.89
N VAL A 10 -11.83 9.14 1.37
CA VAL A 10 -12.53 9.71 0.20
C VAL A 10 -12.34 8.78 -1.00
N ILE A 11 -11.11 8.33 -1.27
CA ILE A 11 -10.79 7.41 -2.38
C ILE A 11 -11.66 6.15 -2.33
N SER A 12 -11.81 5.53 -1.16
CA SER A 12 -12.58 4.29 -1.02
C SER A 12 -14.06 4.45 -1.40
N ILE A 13 -14.62 5.65 -1.20
CA ILE A 13 -15.98 6.02 -1.59
C ILE A 13 -16.02 6.38 -3.08
N ILE A 14 -15.17 7.31 -3.53
CA ILE A 14 -15.24 7.85 -4.89
C ILE A 14 -14.80 6.85 -5.97
N ALA A 15 -14.06 5.80 -5.62
CA ALA A 15 -13.67 4.74 -6.54
C ALA A 15 -14.87 4.08 -7.25
N ARG A 16 -16.07 4.21 -6.68
CA ARG A 16 -17.33 3.70 -7.24
C ARG A 16 -18.04 4.68 -8.19
N HIS A 17 -17.51 5.89 -8.34
CA HIS A 17 -18.12 6.97 -9.11
C HIS A 17 -17.18 7.49 -10.20
N ASP A 18 -17.74 8.04 -11.28
CA ASP A 18 -16.95 8.65 -12.35
C ASP A 18 -16.63 10.12 -12.02
N VAL A 19 -15.74 10.33 -11.05
CA VAL A 19 -15.32 11.66 -10.60
C VAL A 19 -13.81 11.82 -10.63
N VAL A 20 -13.36 13.06 -10.74
CA VAL A 20 -11.93 13.41 -10.66
C VAL A 20 -11.61 13.87 -9.25
N LEU A 21 -10.65 13.22 -8.59
CA LEU A 21 -10.16 13.62 -7.28
C LEU A 21 -9.22 14.81 -7.38
N GLY A 22 -9.52 15.86 -6.63
CA GLY A 22 -8.57 16.93 -6.31
C GLY A 22 -8.16 16.86 -4.84
N VAL A 23 -6.86 16.98 -4.57
CA VAL A 23 -6.31 16.95 -3.21
C VAL A 23 -5.72 18.30 -2.85
N ILE A 24 -6.06 18.79 -1.65
CA ILE A 24 -5.38 19.91 -1.00
C ILE A 24 -4.90 19.37 0.36
N PRO A 25 -3.59 19.14 0.52
CA PRO A 25 -3.05 18.60 1.77
C PRO A 25 -3.13 19.64 2.88
N LEU A 26 -3.58 19.21 4.06
CA LEU A 26 -3.65 20.03 5.28
C LEU A 26 -2.90 19.36 6.43
N GLY A 27 -2.19 20.17 7.22
CA GLY A 27 -1.44 19.71 8.39
C GLY A 27 -0.07 19.14 8.06
N ALA A 28 0.31 18.05 8.74
CA ALA A 28 1.60 17.39 8.56
C ALA A 28 1.84 16.96 7.08
N PRO A 29 3.11 16.81 6.66
CA PRO A 29 3.45 16.36 5.31
C PRO A 29 2.68 15.09 4.91
N SER A 30 1.85 15.22 3.86
CA SER A 30 1.03 14.14 3.33
C SER A 30 1.86 13.30 2.34
N GLN A 31 1.94 12.00 2.59
CA GLN A 31 2.63 11.07 1.70
C GLN A 31 1.90 10.97 0.36
N ILE A 32 0.57 10.91 0.40
CA ILE A 32 -0.26 10.81 -0.80
C ILE A 32 -0.08 12.07 -1.65
N ALA A 33 -0.17 13.26 -1.06
CA ALA A 33 0.03 14.51 -1.80
C ALA A 33 1.44 14.60 -2.39
N ARG A 34 2.47 14.19 -1.63
CA ARG A 34 3.85 14.16 -2.12
C ARG A 34 4.00 13.26 -3.34
N ILE A 35 3.45 12.05 -3.30
CA ILE A 35 3.50 11.11 -4.42
C ILE A 35 2.77 11.69 -5.64
N LEU A 36 1.61 12.31 -5.44
CA LEU A 36 0.84 12.99 -6.48
C LEU A 36 1.50 14.29 -6.97
N GLY A 37 2.63 14.71 -6.38
CA GLY A 37 3.33 15.94 -6.75
C GLY A 37 2.60 17.23 -6.32
N ILE A 38 1.68 17.13 -5.35
CA ILE A 38 0.85 18.24 -4.89
C ILE A 38 1.55 18.93 -3.71
N PRO A 39 1.91 20.22 -3.84
CA PRO A 39 2.56 20.96 -2.77
C PRO A 39 1.59 21.30 -1.62
N GLN A 40 2.11 21.74 -0.48
CA GLN A 40 1.29 22.26 0.62
C GLN A 40 0.88 23.72 0.43
N GLY A 41 -0.19 24.11 1.12
CA GLY A 41 -0.69 25.49 1.16
C GLY A 41 -1.33 25.94 -0.16
N VAL A 42 -1.26 27.24 -0.44
CA VAL A 42 -1.94 27.87 -1.59
C VAL A 42 -1.46 27.32 -2.93
N LYS A 43 -0.21 26.86 -3.03
CA LYS A 43 0.33 26.24 -4.26
C LYS A 43 -0.41 24.97 -4.68
N ALA A 44 -1.12 24.31 -3.76
CA ALA A 44 -1.99 23.18 -4.09
C ALA A 44 -3.12 23.64 -5.03
N CYS A 45 -3.66 24.85 -4.82
CA CYS A 45 -4.71 25.43 -5.66
C CYS A 45 -4.21 25.65 -7.09
N ASP A 46 -2.98 26.11 -7.27
CA ASP A 46 -2.36 26.27 -8.60
C ASP A 46 -2.19 24.92 -9.31
N THR A 47 -1.87 23.88 -8.54
CA THR A 47 -1.77 22.51 -9.07
C THR A 47 -3.14 22.01 -9.52
N LEU A 48 -4.18 22.27 -8.74
CA LEU A 48 -5.55 21.89 -9.08
C LEU A 48 -6.09 22.66 -10.30
N SER A 49 -5.79 23.95 -10.40
CA SER A 49 -6.22 24.78 -11.54
C SER A 49 -5.55 24.39 -12.85
N ALA A 50 -4.32 23.88 -12.80
CA ALA A 50 -3.61 23.35 -13.96
C ALA A 50 -4.27 22.08 -14.56
N ARG A 51 -5.10 21.37 -13.78
CA ARG A 51 -5.95 20.25 -14.22
C ARG A 51 -5.21 19.15 -14.99
N ILE A 52 -3.99 18.83 -14.58
CA ILE A 52 -3.25 17.68 -15.10
C ILE A 52 -3.89 16.42 -14.51
N ILE A 53 -4.72 15.74 -15.28
CA ILE A 53 -5.48 14.56 -14.81
C ILE A 53 -4.78 13.29 -15.24
N GLU A 54 -4.65 12.37 -14.29
CA GLU A 54 -4.09 11.04 -14.50
C GLU A 54 -5.09 9.96 -14.10
N LYS A 55 -5.02 8.82 -14.77
CA LYS A 55 -5.73 7.60 -14.37
C LYS A 55 -4.75 6.65 -13.73
N ILE A 56 -5.02 6.30 -12.49
CA ILE A 56 -4.17 5.40 -11.72
C ILE A 56 -4.96 4.20 -11.21
N ASP A 57 -4.22 3.13 -11.00
CA ASP A 57 -4.71 1.87 -10.49
C ASP A 57 -5.00 2.01 -9.00
N LEU A 58 -5.98 1.24 -8.52
CA LEU A 58 -6.25 1.08 -7.09
C LEU A 58 -6.11 -0.38 -6.72
N GLY A 59 -5.61 -0.62 -5.51
CA GLY A 59 -5.75 -1.92 -4.89
C GLY A 59 -7.17 -2.13 -4.36
N LYS A 60 -7.60 -3.39 -4.30
CA LYS A 60 -8.87 -3.79 -3.71
C LYS A 60 -8.70 -5.03 -2.85
N ILE A 61 -9.15 -4.97 -1.61
CA ILE A 61 -9.14 -6.06 -0.65
C ILE A 61 -10.56 -6.40 -0.20
N ASN A 62 -11.03 -7.63 -0.44
CA ASN A 62 -12.37 -8.10 -0.05
C ASN A 62 -13.52 -7.12 -0.39
N GLY A 63 -13.43 -6.36 -1.49
CA GLY A 63 -14.45 -5.37 -1.88
C GLY A 63 -14.14 -3.92 -1.50
N HIS A 64 -13.16 -3.68 -0.63
CA HIS A 64 -12.72 -2.36 -0.19
C HIS A 64 -11.54 -1.87 -1.02
N TYR A 65 -11.61 -0.65 -1.53
CA TYR A 65 -10.50 -0.04 -2.26
C TYR A 65 -9.48 0.53 -1.29
N PHE A 66 -8.20 0.39 -1.63
CA PHE A 66 -7.08 1.02 -0.94
C PHE A 66 -6.17 1.71 -1.94
N PHE A 67 -5.51 2.77 -1.51
CA PHE A 67 -4.65 3.59 -2.35
C PHE A 67 -3.19 3.20 -2.22
N SER A 68 -2.70 2.99 -1.00
CA SER A 68 -1.28 2.80 -0.69
C SER A 68 -0.88 1.34 -0.59
N ALA A 69 -1.32 0.65 0.44
CA ALA A 69 -0.84 -0.69 0.73
C ALA A 69 -1.77 -1.47 1.67
N VAL A 70 -1.58 -2.79 1.68
CA VAL A 70 -2.07 -3.71 2.69
C VAL A 70 -0.89 -4.29 3.44
N GLU A 71 -0.86 -4.13 4.76
CA GLU A 71 0.19 -4.60 5.64
C GLU A 71 -0.30 -5.79 6.48
N ILE A 72 0.59 -6.78 6.67
CA ILE A 72 0.37 -7.99 7.45
C ILE A 72 1.57 -8.16 8.39
N PRO A 73 1.47 -7.74 9.65
CA PRO A 73 2.60 -7.77 10.57
C PRO A 73 2.85 -9.18 11.11
N ALA A 74 4.11 -9.62 11.06
CA ALA A 74 4.64 -10.82 11.72
C ALA A 74 3.70 -12.05 11.71
N ALA A 75 3.27 -12.50 10.53
CA ALA A 75 2.28 -13.56 10.40
C ALA A 75 2.82 -14.80 9.65
N GLU A 76 2.27 -15.96 9.99
CA GLU A 76 2.43 -17.20 9.22
C GLU A 76 1.20 -17.37 8.31
N VAL A 77 1.36 -17.02 7.03
CA VAL A 77 0.32 -17.09 6.02
C VAL A 77 0.83 -17.74 4.75
N LYS A 78 -0.11 -18.27 3.96
CA LYS A 78 0.09 -18.72 2.59
C LYS A 78 -0.45 -17.67 1.63
N LEU A 79 0.33 -17.37 0.59
CA LEU A 79 -0.06 -16.47 -0.50
C LEU A 79 -0.33 -17.30 -1.75
N GLU A 80 -1.56 -17.30 -2.24
CA GLU A 80 -1.96 -17.88 -3.53
C GLU A 80 -1.97 -16.77 -4.57
N CYS A 81 -0.96 -16.72 -5.43
CA CYS A 81 -0.68 -15.60 -6.33
C CYS A 81 -1.10 -15.90 -7.76
N ASP A 82 -1.89 -15.01 -8.36
CA ASP A 82 -2.33 -14.99 -9.76
C ASP A 82 -2.95 -16.32 -10.27
N GLY A 83 -3.33 -17.21 -9.35
CA GLY A 83 -3.81 -18.56 -9.66
C GLY A 83 -2.76 -19.50 -10.25
N CYS A 84 -1.49 -19.10 -10.32
CA CYS A 84 -0.44 -19.85 -11.01
C CYS A 84 0.72 -20.28 -10.10
N TYR A 85 0.93 -19.64 -8.95
CA TYR A 85 1.92 -20.07 -7.97
C TYR A 85 1.46 -19.77 -6.54
N GLN A 86 2.14 -20.40 -5.58
CA GLN A 86 1.93 -20.16 -4.15
C GLN A 86 3.25 -19.83 -3.48
N VAL A 87 3.22 -18.90 -2.53
CA VAL A 87 4.34 -18.58 -1.65
C VAL A 87 3.98 -19.06 -0.25
N GLU A 88 4.76 -20.01 0.25
CA GLU A 88 4.61 -20.56 1.60
C GLU A 88 5.75 -20.07 2.48
N LEU A 89 5.39 -19.48 3.62
CA LEU A 89 6.34 -18.85 4.53
C LEU A 89 6.75 -19.85 5.60
N LYS A 90 8.06 -20.11 5.71
CA LYS A 90 8.62 -21.06 6.70
C LYS A 90 8.63 -20.51 8.12
N GLU A 91 8.59 -19.20 8.26
CA GLU A 91 8.65 -18.48 9.52
C GLU A 91 7.73 -17.25 9.44
N SER A 92 7.28 -16.78 10.61
CA SER A 92 6.51 -15.54 10.73
C SER A 92 7.22 -14.40 10.00
N SER A 93 6.50 -13.71 9.12
CA SER A 93 7.06 -12.67 8.26
C SER A 93 6.20 -11.42 8.26
N ASP A 94 6.85 -10.26 8.13
CA ASP A 94 6.21 -9.01 7.79
C ASP A 94 5.95 -9.00 6.27
N ILE A 95 4.71 -8.76 5.87
CA ILE A 95 4.28 -8.76 4.46
C ILE A 95 3.62 -7.44 4.16
N CYS A 96 3.90 -6.89 2.98
CA CYS A 96 3.17 -5.74 2.46
C CYS A 96 2.86 -5.93 0.98
N ILE A 97 1.65 -5.59 0.59
CA ILE A 97 1.21 -5.51 -0.80
C ILE A 97 0.96 -4.04 -1.11
N SER A 98 1.82 -3.43 -1.92
CA SER A 98 1.79 -2.00 -2.22
C SER A 98 1.24 -1.73 -3.62
N ASN A 99 0.58 -0.58 -3.78
CA ASN A 99 0.07 -0.07 -5.04
C ASN A 99 0.81 1.22 -5.48
N ILE A 100 1.36 1.99 -4.54
CA ILE A 100 1.93 3.28 -4.87
C ILE A 100 3.01 3.75 -3.89
N GLY A 101 4.03 4.39 -4.45
CA GLY A 101 5.04 5.14 -3.71
C GLY A 101 6.31 4.33 -3.46
N ASN A 102 7.25 4.96 -2.74
CA ASN A 102 8.48 4.28 -2.33
C ASN A 102 8.16 3.48 -1.06
N PHE A 103 7.75 2.23 -1.25
CA PHE A 103 7.58 1.33 -0.12
C PHE A 103 8.98 0.92 0.34
N LEU A 104 9.41 1.47 1.48
CA LEU A 104 10.57 0.98 2.19
C LEU A 104 10.19 -0.39 2.75
N GLY A 105 10.70 -1.45 2.15
CA GLY A 105 10.62 -2.79 2.70
C GLY A 105 11.14 -2.82 4.14
N PHE A 106 10.73 -3.83 4.90
CA PHE A 106 11.02 -3.91 6.33
C PHE A 106 12.52 -3.96 6.63
N SER A 107 13.36 -4.38 5.68
CA SER A 107 14.83 -4.34 5.78
C SER A 107 15.47 -2.97 5.47
N GLY A 108 14.68 -1.96 5.09
CA GLY A 108 15.15 -0.65 4.62
C GLY A 108 15.53 -0.63 3.13
N ARG A 109 15.35 -1.72 2.39
CA ARG A 109 15.40 -1.73 0.91
C ARG A 109 14.04 -1.33 0.37
N GLY A 110 14.00 -0.29 -0.46
CA GLY A 110 12.76 0.19 -1.07
C GLY A 110 12.53 -0.37 -2.48
N ILE A 111 11.27 -0.59 -2.82
CA ILE A 111 10.79 -0.65 -4.20
C ILE A 111 9.87 0.54 -4.44
N ILE A 112 9.94 1.11 -5.64
CA ILE A 112 9.02 2.15 -6.08
C ILE A 112 7.89 1.47 -6.84
N SER A 113 6.70 1.49 -6.25
CA SER A 113 5.47 1.01 -6.87
C SER A 113 4.96 1.99 -7.91
N ASN A 114 4.58 1.47 -9.09
CA ASN A 114 4.03 2.29 -10.17
C ASN A 114 2.52 2.07 -10.30
N PRO A 115 1.67 3.05 -9.91
CA PRO A 115 0.23 2.90 -9.89
C PRO A 115 -0.41 3.01 -11.29
N ARG A 116 0.32 2.65 -12.35
CA ARG A 116 -0.10 2.77 -13.76
C ARG A 116 0.22 1.53 -14.59
N ASP A 117 0.95 0.57 -14.01
CA ASP A 117 1.45 -0.59 -14.75
C ASP A 117 0.53 -1.80 -14.67
N GLY A 118 -0.55 -1.72 -13.88
CA GLY A 118 -1.50 -2.81 -13.68
C GLY A 118 -0.99 -3.92 -12.76
N PHE A 119 -0.02 -3.65 -11.90
CA PHE A 119 0.49 -4.57 -10.88
C PHE A 119 0.45 -3.96 -9.48
N LEU A 120 0.49 -4.83 -8.47
CA LEU A 120 0.83 -4.53 -7.10
C LEU A 120 2.19 -5.15 -6.80
N GLU A 121 2.96 -4.56 -5.89
CA GLU A 121 4.23 -5.10 -5.45
C GLU A 121 4.06 -5.80 -4.10
N ALA A 122 4.23 -7.12 -4.08
CA ALA A 122 4.33 -7.87 -2.85
C ALA A 122 5.77 -7.80 -2.31
N SER A 123 5.89 -7.61 -1.01
CA SER A 123 7.13 -7.66 -0.26
C SER A 123 6.97 -8.62 0.93
N VAL A 124 7.96 -9.47 1.13
CA VAL A 124 7.99 -10.44 2.22
C VAL A 124 9.33 -10.34 2.92
N CYS A 125 9.29 -10.10 4.23
CA CYS A 125 10.45 -10.02 5.10
C CYS A 125 10.31 -11.00 6.27
N PRO A 126 11.12 -12.06 6.33
CA PRO A 126 11.14 -12.97 7.48
C PRO A 126 11.46 -12.23 8.79
N THR A 127 10.67 -12.49 9.84
CA THR A 127 10.86 -11.90 11.17
C THR A 127 11.32 -12.94 12.19
N HIS A 128 12.47 -12.69 12.83
CA HIS A 128 12.93 -13.54 13.93
C HIS A 128 12.23 -13.19 15.26
N LYS A 129 11.73 -14.20 15.97
CA LYS A 129 11.24 -14.06 17.36
C LYS A 129 12.40 -13.67 18.29
N ARG A 130 12.17 -12.64 19.11
CA ARG A 130 13.11 -12.04 20.07
C ARG A 130 13.33 -12.96 21.29
N ASN A 131 14.58 -13.25 21.66
CA ASN A 131 14.88 -13.75 23.00
C ASN A 131 14.89 -12.57 23.99
N PHE A 132 13.96 -12.59 24.95
CA PHE A 132 13.61 -11.47 25.83
C PHE A 132 14.66 -11.10 26.89
N PHE A 133 15.80 -11.77 26.96
CA PHE A 133 16.77 -11.62 28.06
C PHE A 133 17.94 -10.64 27.82
N LEU A 134 18.12 -10.09 26.61
CA LEU A 134 19.22 -9.12 26.31
C LEU A 134 18.68 -7.93 25.50
N SER A 135 18.30 -6.81 26.15
CA SER A 135 17.49 -5.77 25.49
C SER A 135 18.08 -4.35 25.36
N SER A 136 19.40 -4.12 25.45
CA SER A 136 19.94 -2.74 25.30
C SER A 136 20.89 -2.45 24.12
N PHE A 137 21.33 -3.44 23.32
CA PHE A 137 22.32 -3.18 22.26
C PHE A 137 22.12 -3.88 20.91
N TYR A 138 20.98 -4.55 20.67
CA TYR A 138 20.81 -5.38 19.47
C TYR A 138 19.75 -4.86 18.50
N LYS A 139 20.23 -4.48 17.30
CA LYS A 139 19.48 -4.01 16.13
C LYS A 139 18.71 -5.20 15.52
N LYS A 140 17.44 -5.00 15.16
CA LYS A 140 16.59 -6.02 14.50
C LYS A 140 17.31 -6.49 13.21
N GLU A 141 17.73 -7.75 13.14
CA GLU A 141 18.30 -8.35 11.92
C GLU A 141 17.15 -8.73 10.99
N PHE A 142 16.99 -7.97 9.92
CA PHE A 142 16.09 -8.31 8.83
C PHE A 142 16.87 -9.12 7.78
N LYS A 143 16.34 -10.28 7.37
CA LYS A 143 16.84 -10.99 6.18
C LYS A 143 16.54 -10.16 4.92
N LYS A 144 17.14 -10.55 3.78
CA LYS A 144 16.90 -9.91 2.48
C LYS A 144 15.40 -9.98 2.13
N ASP A 145 14.78 -8.82 1.93
CA ASP A 145 13.41 -8.71 1.44
C ASP A 145 13.27 -9.43 0.08
N SER A 146 12.17 -10.15 -0.08
CA SER A 146 11.72 -10.68 -1.37
C SER A 146 10.65 -9.76 -1.93
N PHE A 147 10.86 -9.27 -3.15
CA PHE A 147 9.90 -8.42 -3.87
C PHE A 147 9.48 -9.10 -5.15
N PHE A 148 8.18 -9.08 -5.45
CA PHE A 148 7.66 -9.61 -6.71
C PHE A 148 6.33 -8.95 -7.08
N PRO A 149 6.10 -8.68 -8.38
CA PRO A 149 4.84 -8.12 -8.85
C PRO A 149 3.74 -9.18 -8.84
N ILE A 150 2.51 -8.76 -8.55
CA ILE A 150 1.30 -9.59 -8.53
C ILE A 150 0.12 -8.79 -9.04
N LYS A 151 -0.85 -9.45 -9.68
CA LYS A 151 -2.14 -8.82 -10.01
C LYS A 151 -3.20 -9.16 -8.98
N LYS A 152 -3.13 -10.37 -8.44
CA LYS A 152 -4.08 -10.90 -7.47
C LYS A 152 -3.37 -11.85 -6.51
N VAL A 153 -3.68 -11.73 -5.23
CA VAL A 153 -3.21 -12.65 -4.21
C VAL A 153 -4.32 -12.95 -3.22
N LYS A 154 -4.51 -14.23 -2.93
CA LYS A 154 -5.36 -14.68 -1.83
C LYS A 154 -4.47 -15.09 -0.66
N ILE A 155 -4.76 -14.51 0.49
CA ILE A 155 -3.99 -14.63 1.72
C ILE A 155 -4.78 -15.51 2.67
N VAL A 156 -4.19 -16.61 3.09
CA VAL A 156 -4.81 -17.63 3.92
C VAL A 156 -3.92 -17.92 5.12
N SER A 157 -4.51 -18.05 6.30
CA SER A 157 -3.83 -18.62 7.46
C SER A 157 -4.58 -19.86 7.92
N GLU A 158 -3.85 -20.93 8.21
CA GLU A 158 -4.42 -22.22 8.64
C GLU A 158 -4.54 -22.33 10.16
N LYS A 159 -3.73 -21.57 10.90
CA LYS A 159 -3.63 -21.68 12.36
C LYS A 159 -4.58 -20.74 13.09
N GLU A 160 -4.65 -19.48 12.64
CA GLU A 160 -5.41 -18.42 13.32
C GLU A 160 -5.90 -17.35 12.35
N GLU A 161 -6.86 -16.54 12.77
CA GLU A 161 -7.24 -15.36 11.99
C GLU A 161 -6.13 -14.29 12.07
N VAL A 162 -5.53 -13.97 10.94
CA VAL A 162 -4.52 -12.91 10.84
C VAL A 162 -5.22 -11.61 10.43
N GLN A 163 -4.85 -10.52 11.10
CA GLN A 163 -5.36 -9.19 10.78
C GLN A 163 -4.44 -8.49 9.76
N LEU A 164 -5.05 -7.98 8.69
CA LEU A 164 -4.45 -7.15 7.67
C LEU A 164 -4.90 -5.70 7.86
N ILE A 165 -4.04 -4.75 7.50
CA ILE A 165 -4.32 -3.31 7.64
C ILE A 165 -4.17 -2.65 6.26
N ALA A 166 -5.25 -2.12 5.71
CA ALA A 166 -5.23 -1.39 4.44
C ALA A 166 -5.19 0.13 4.68
N ASP A 167 -4.31 0.84 3.97
CA ASP A 167 -4.05 2.28 4.09
C ASP A 167 -3.80 2.76 5.55
N GLY A 168 -3.30 1.87 6.40
CA GLY A 168 -3.08 2.15 7.83
C GLY A 168 -4.34 2.32 8.67
N GLN A 169 -5.53 1.96 8.15
CA GLN A 169 -6.81 2.22 8.82
C GLN A 169 -7.75 1.01 8.83
N GLU A 170 -8.04 0.47 7.65
CA GLU A 170 -9.08 -0.55 7.49
C GLU A 170 -8.54 -1.90 7.93
N LYS A 171 -9.21 -2.53 8.90
CA LYS A 171 -8.80 -3.82 9.45
C LYS A 171 -9.60 -4.93 8.77
N ILE A 172 -8.93 -5.79 8.02
CA ILE A 172 -9.50 -6.97 7.36
C ILE A 172 -8.90 -8.21 8.00
N LYS A 173 -9.64 -9.33 8.06
CA LYS A 173 -9.13 -10.61 8.55
C LYS A 173 -8.96 -11.61 7.40
N THR A 174 -8.08 -12.59 7.58
CA THR A 174 -7.98 -13.74 6.67
C THR A 174 -9.24 -14.62 6.71
N PRO A 175 -9.64 -15.27 5.60
CA PRO A 175 -9.01 -15.18 4.29
C PRO A 175 -9.30 -13.83 3.61
N ALA A 176 -8.29 -13.27 2.96
CA ALA A 176 -8.41 -11.99 2.26
C ALA A 176 -7.90 -12.11 0.84
N THR A 177 -8.63 -11.57 -0.12
CA THR A 177 -8.20 -11.48 -1.52
C THR A 177 -7.89 -10.03 -1.84
N VAL A 178 -6.65 -9.80 -2.25
CA VAL A 178 -6.13 -8.51 -2.73
C VAL A 178 -5.97 -8.59 -4.25
N GLU A 179 -6.47 -7.60 -4.97
CA GLU A 179 -6.36 -7.52 -6.43
C GLU A 179 -6.16 -6.08 -6.91
N ILE A 180 -5.44 -5.92 -8.01
CA ILE A 180 -5.29 -4.65 -8.71
C ILE A 180 -6.56 -4.34 -9.51
N VAL A 181 -6.95 -3.06 -9.52
CA VAL A 181 -8.06 -2.56 -10.33
C VAL A 181 -7.52 -1.45 -11.23
N PRO A 182 -7.21 -1.76 -12.51
CA PRO A 182 -6.52 -0.82 -13.38
C PRO A 182 -7.33 0.44 -13.68
N LYS A 183 -6.63 1.59 -13.73
CA LYS A 183 -7.12 2.91 -14.16
C LYS A 183 -8.41 3.33 -13.46
N LYS A 184 -8.59 2.92 -12.20
CA LYS A 184 -9.82 3.06 -11.44
C LYS A 184 -10.06 4.46 -10.92
N LEU A 185 -9.00 5.21 -10.60
CA LEU A 185 -9.08 6.55 -10.03
C LEU A 185 -8.59 7.59 -11.04
N LYS A 186 -9.43 8.60 -11.31
CA LYS A 186 -9.01 9.84 -11.98
C LYS A 186 -8.57 10.83 -10.91
N VAL A 187 -7.36 11.37 -10.98
CA VAL A 187 -6.82 12.30 -9.97
C VAL A 187 -6.06 13.45 -10.64
N VAL A 188 -6.20 14.66 -10.09
CA VAL A 188 -5.36 15.80 -10.48
C VAL A 188 -4.00 15.67 -9.80
N VAL A 189 -2.93 15.74 -10.58
CA VAL A 189 -1.54 15.59 -10.12
C VAL A 189 -0.72 16.84 -10.39
N GLY A 190 0.38 16.99 -9.65
CA GLY A 190 1.41 17.97 -9.96
C GLY A 190 2.46 17.45 -10.92
N ARG A 191 3.27 18.39 -11.44
CA ARG A 191 4.36 18.09 -12.39
C ARG A 191 5.51 17.31 -11.75
N GLN A 192 5.67 17.40 -10.42
CA GLN A 192 6.74 16.78 -9.65
C GLN A 192 6.30 15.48 -8.95
N ARG A 193 5.26 14.81 -9.48
CA ARG A 193 4.83 13.50 -8.99
C ARG A 193 5.94 12.46 -9.15
N THR A 194 5.89 11.38 -8.37
CA THR A 194 6.97 10.39 -8.30
C THR A 194 6.71 9.12 -9.13
N PHE A 195 5.79 9.19 -10.11
CA PHE A 195 5.39 8.08 -10.99
C PHE A 195 4.87 8.57 -12.36
#